data_AF-A0A961UFX3-F1
#
_entry.id   AF-A0A961UFX3-F1
#
_cell.length_a   1.000
_cell.length_b   1.000
_cell.length_c   1.000
_cell.angle_alpha   90.00
_cell.angle_beta   90.00
_cell.angle_gamma   90.00
#
_symmetry.space_group_name_H-M   'P 1'
#
loop_
_entity.id
_entity.type
_entity.pdbx_description
1 polymer ?
#
loop_
_entity_poly.entity_id
_entity_poly.type
_entity_poly.pdbx_seq_one_letter_code
_entity_poly.pdbx_strand_id
1 'polypeptide(L)'
;MQPNFDLFGNEVREGFGRRGRPPYVPTEKDRNRIKLLLALGWSIERMANAISVSPATVKRYFRADLKARDAMRDRLDARRFEIAMEQANAGNITALRELASMIDRNDRMEIERSLGSKPKTEESASNRLGKKVIDEQRAHAADADLMAELEREAAQNATH
;
A
#
# COMPACT_ATOMS: atom_id res chain seq x y z
N MET A 1 19.31 23.06 -32.31
CA MET A 1 20.18 22.84 -31.14
C MET A 1 20.07 21.38 -30.73
N GLN A 2 21.19 20.73 -30.43
CA GLN A 2 21.18 19.35 -29.93
C GLN A 2 20.69 19.34 -28.48
N PRO A 3 19.83 18.39 -28.06
CA PRO A 3 19.41 18.27 -26.67
C PRO A 3 20.63 17.98 -25.78
N ASN A 4 20.83 18.79 -24.74
CA ASN A 4 21.84 18.54 -23.73
C ASN A 4 21.28 17.56 -22.70
N PHE A 5 22.05 16.56 -22.28
CA PHE A 5 21.61 15.54 -21.31
C PHE A 5 22.48 15.59 -20.04
N ASP A 6 21.89 15.28 -18.89
CA ASP A 6 22.59 15.15 -17.61
C ASP A 6 23.25 13.76 -17.48
N LEU A 7 23.97 13.54 -16.37
CA LEU A 7 24.63 12.26 -16.06
C LEU A 7 23.67 11.06 -15.99
N PHE A 8 22.37 11.32 -15.82
CA PHE A 8 21.34 10.31 -15.69
C PHE A 8 20.51 10.18 -16.98
N GLY A 9 20.93 10.83 -18.08
CA GLY A 9 20.25 10.80 -19.37
C GLY A 9 18.98 11.64 -19.44
N ASN A 10 18.73 12.55 -18.49
CA ASN A 10 17.62 13.48 -18.55
C ASN A 10 18.00 14.72 -19.34
N GLU A 11 17.05 15.28 -20.06
CA GLU A 11 17.27 16.49 -20.85
C GLU A 11 17.50 17.69 -19.92
N VAL A 12 18.70 18.27 -19.99
CA VAL A 12 19.01 19.52 -19.31
C VAL A 12 18.35 20.63 -20.10
N ARG A 13 17.41 21.28 -19.42
CA ARG A 13 16.69 22.40 -20.02
C ARG A 13 17.63 23.54 -20.37
N GLU A 14 17.43 24.08 -21.57
CA GLU A 14 18.18 25.25 -22.05
C GLU A 14 18.01 26.45 -21.09
N GLY A 15 19.13 27.08 -20.73
CA GLY A 15 19.14 28.24 -19.83
C GLY A 15 18.83 27.93 -18.36
N PHE A 16 18.93 26.67 -17.91
CA PHE A 16 18.84 26.35 -16.48
C PHE A 16 19.88 27.16 -15.68
N GLY A 17 19.41 27.92 -14.67
CA GLY A 17 20.25 28.81 -13.86
C GLY A 17 20.53 30.21 -14.44
N ARG A 18 20.07 30.55 -15.66
CA ARG A 18 20.30 31.87 -16.29
C ARG A 18 19.11 32.82 -16.11
N ARG A 19 19.37 34.14 -16.04
CA ARG A 19 18.32 35.19 -16.06
C ARG A 19 17.58 35.19 -17.39
N GLY A 20 16.28 35.49 -17.36
CA GLY A 20 15.42 35.49 -18.56
C GLY A 20 14.93 34.11 -19.00
N ARG A 21 14.96 33.12 -18.11
CA ARG A 21 14.56 31.73 -18.41
C ARG A 21 13.12 31.67 -18.98
N PRO A 22 12.92 30.99 -20.13
CA PRO A 22 11.59 30.75 -20.66
C PRO A 22 10.65 30.02 -19.67
N PRO A 23 9.33 30.20 -19.74
CA PRO A 23 8.36 29.49 -18.89
C PRO A 23 8.44 27.98 -19.11
N TYR A 24 8.24 27.18 -18.06
CA TYR A 24 8.28 25.71 -18.15
C TYR A 24 7.16 25.18 -19.07
N VAL A 25 7.53 24.28 -19.98
CA VAL A 25 6.62 23.59 -20.88
C VAL A 25 6.71 22.09 -20.59
N PRO A 26 5.64 21.45 -20.07
CA PRO A 26 5.65 20.03 -19.77
C PRO A 26 5.72 19.21 -21.05
N THR A 27 6.72 18.35 -21.16
CA THR A 27 6.83 17.38 -22.27
C THR A 27 5.98 16.14 -21.98
N GLU A 28 5.71 15.33 -23.02
CA GLU A 28 5.03 14.05 -22.84
C GLU A 28 5.86 13.07 -21.99
N LYS A 29 7.18 13.10 -22.16
CA LYS A 29 8.14 12.33 -21.34
C LYS A 29 8.04 12.71 -19.86
N ASP A 30 7.94 14.01 -19.55
CA ASP A 30 7.74 14.48 -18.18
C ASP A 30 6.39 13.99 -17.62
N ARG A 31 5.32 14.05 -18.40
CA ARG A 31 4.00 13.55 -17.98
C ARG A 31 4.03 12.05 -17.68
N ASN A 32 4.62 11.26 -18.56
CA ASN A 32 4.73 9.82 -18.36
C ASN A 32 5.59 9.50 -17.13
N ARG A 33 6.66 10.26 -16.89
CA ARG A 33 7.47 10.12 -15.69
C ARG A 33 6.69 10.48 -14.42
N ILE A 34 5.96 11.59 -14.42
CA ILE A 34 5.11 11.98 -13.28
C ILE A 34 4.03 10.92 -13.01
N LYS A 35 3.37 10.38 -14.03
CA LYS A 35 2.37 9.30 -13.88
C LYS A 35 2.99 8.05 -13.25
N LEU A 36 4.17 7.64 -13.70
CA LEU A 36 4.90 6.50 -13.14
C LEU A 36 5.25 6.72 -11.67
N LEU A 37 5.84 7.88 -11.34
CA LEU A 37 6.22 8.18 -9.95
C LEU A 37 4.99 8.33 -9.03
N LEU A 38 3.88 8.84 -9.57
CA LEU A 38 2.60 8.92 -8.87
C LEU A 38 2.04 7.53 -8.55
N ALA A 39 2.10 6.60 -9.51
CA ALA A 39 1.73 5.18 -9.31
C ALA A 39 2.59 4.49 -8.25
N LEU A 40 3.86 4.88 -8.13
CA LEU A 40 4.76 4.40 -7.07
C LEU A 40 4.50 5.06 -5.70
N GLY A 41 3.51 5.95 -5.60
CA GLY A 41 3.12 6.60 -4.35
C GLY A 41 4.05 7.75 -3.94
N TRP A 42 4.90 8.27 -4.82
CA TRP A 42 5.87 9.29 -4.45
C TRP A 42 5.22 10.63 -4.06
N SER A 43 5.93 11.38 -3.21
CA SER A 43 5.55 12.75 -2.83
C SER A 43 5.82 13.73 -3.96
N ILE A 44 5.11 14.87 -3.94
CA ILE A 44 5.28 15.93 -4.95
C ILE A 44 6.72 16.44 -4.99
N GLU A 45 7.39 16.51 -3.84
CA GLU A 45 8.80 16.93 -3.75
C GLU A 45 9.73 15.95 -4.47
N ARG A 46 9.57 14.64 -4.23
CA ARG A 46 10.38 13.62 -4.91
C ARG A 46 10.12 13.61 -6.41
N MET A 47 8.87 13.79 -6.82
CA MET A 47 8.50 13.91 -8.23
C MET A 47 9.13 15.14 -8.89
N ALA A 48 9.12 16.28 -8.20
CA ALA A 48 9.72 17.52 -8.69
C ALA A 48 11.23 17.40 -8.88
N ASN A 49 11.92 16.77 -7.91
CA ASN A 49 13.35 16.49 -7.98
C ASN A 49 13.69 15.56 -9.15
N ALA A 50 12.85 14.56 -9.43
CA ALA A 50 13.08 13.60 -10.51
C ALA A 50 13.03 14.22 -11.94
N ILE A 51 12.37 15.37 -12.10
CA ILE A 51 12.30 16.12 -13.36
C ILE A 51 12.98 17.50 -13.27
N SER A 52 13.75 17.75 -12.21
CA SER A 52 14.53 18.99 -12.02
C SER A 52 13.69 20.28 -12.08
N VAL A 53 12.49 20.25 -11.48
CA VAL A 53 11.60 21.43 -11.34
C VAL A 53 11.22 21.68 -9.89
N SER A 54 10.58 22.83 -9.62
CA SER A 54 10.06 23.11 -8.27
C SER A 54 8.74 22.37 -8.01
N PRO A 55 8.41 22.03 -6.75
CA PRO A 55 7.11 21.43 -6.40
C PRO A 55 5.90 22.25 -6.86
N ALA A 56 6.03 23.59 -6.86
CA ALA A 56 5.00 24.49 -7.39
C ALA A 56 4.76 24.30 -8.89
N THR A 57 5.82 24.02 -9.66
CA THR A 57 5.71 23.72 -11.09
C THR A 57 4.94 22.42 -11.31
N VAL A 58 5.20 21.39 -10.50
CA VAL A 58 4.46 20.12 -10.59
C VAL A 58 2.96 20.35 -10.35
N LYS A 59 2.60 21.04 -9.26
CA LYS A 59 1.21 21.36 -8.93
C LYS A 59 0.51 22.18 -10.03
N ARG A 60 1.24 23.10 -10.68
CA ARG A 60 0.70 23.98 -11.73
C ARG A 60 0.45 23.23 -13.05
N TYR A 61 1.41 22.45 -13.53
CA TYR A 61 1.38 21.90 -14.90
C TYR A 61 0.87 20.45 -14.99
N PHE A 62 0.87 19.71 -13.88
CA PHE A 62 0.48 18.29 -13.83
C PHE A 62 -0.77 18.08 -12.96
N ARG A 63 -1.57 19.12 -12.73
CA ARG A 63 -2.78 19.03 -11.88
C ARG A 63 -3.74 17.93 -12.34
N ALA A 64 -3.89 17.74 -13.65
CA ALA A 64 -4.74 16.69 -14.20
C ALA A 64 -4.21 15.30 -13.87
N ASP A 65 -2.90 15.09 -14.04
CA ASP A 65 -2.24 13.81 -13.74
C ASP A 65 -2.33 13.48 -12.24
N LEU A 66 -2.13 14.48 -11.37
CA LEU A 66 -2.17 14.32 -9.92
C LEU A 66 -3.54 13.89 -9.37
N LYS A 67 -4.64 14.17 -10.08
CA LYS A 67 -5.99 13.74 -9.67
C LYS A 67 -6.20 12.24 -9.87
N ALA A 68 -5.44 11.60 -10.74
CA ALA A 68 -5.63 10.22 -11.15
C ALA A 68 -4.68 9.27 -10.40
N ARG A 69 -4.33 9.56 -9.14
CA ARG A 69 -3.33 8.78 -8.38
C ARG A 69 -3.66 7.29 -8.32
N ASP A 70 -4.86 6.95 -7.88
CA ASP A 70 -5.27 5.55 -7.73
C ASP A 70 -5.34 4.86 -9.09
N ALA A 71 -5.92 5.53 -10.08
CA ALA A 71 -5.93 5.03 -11.45
C ALA A 71 -4.52 4.82 -12.04
N MET A 72 -3.53 5.65 -11.69
CA MET A 72 -2.14 5.42 -12.12
C MET A 72 -1.54 4.19 -11.45
N ARG A 73 -1.89 3.93 -10.19
CA ARG A 73 -1.47 2.72 -9.49
C ARG A 73 -2.01 1.47 -10.18
N ASP A 74 -3.31 1.44 -10.45
CA ASP A 74 -3.96 0.32 -11.12
C ASP A 74 -3.37 0.07 -12.51
N ARG A 75 -3.12 1.15 -13.26
CA ARG A 75 -2.48 1.07 -14.60
C ARG A 75 -1.07 0.51 -14.54
N LEU A 76 -0.29 0.84 -13.51
CA LEU A 76 1.07 0.31 -13.34
C LEU A 76 1.02 -1.19 -13.07
N ASP A 77 0.15 -1.63 -12.15
CA ASP A 77 0.00 -3.04 -11.82
C ASP A 77 -0.51 -3.82 -13.04
N ALA A 78 -1.52 -3.32 -13.76
CA ALA A 78 -2.00 -3.90 -15.02
C ALA A 78 -0.89 -4.01 -16.07
N ARG A 79 -0.10 -2.94 -16.30
CA ARG A 79 1.01 -2.97 -17.26
C ARG A 79 2.08 -4.00 -16.87
N ARG A 80 2.31 -4.19 -15.57
CA ARG A 80 3.26 -5.19 -15.06
C ARG A 80 2.76 -6.61 -15.37
N PHE A 81 1.46 -6.88 -15.20
CA PHE A 81 0.84 -8.14 -15.60
C PHE A 81 0.92 -8.39 -17.10
N GLU A 82 0.63 -7.39 -17.93
CA GLU A 82 0.74 -7.49 -19.40
C GLU A 82 2.14 -7.93 -19.84
N ILE A 83 3.18 -7.27 -19.33
CA ILE A 83 4.58 -7.59 -19.67
C ILE A 83 4.94 -9.00 -19.20
N ALA A 84 4.55 -9.38 -17.99
CA ALA A 84 4.82 -10.72 -17.46
C ALA A 84 4.12 -11.80 -18.29
N MET A 85 2.86 -11.57 -18.68
CA MET A 85 2.08 -12.47 -19.52
C MET A 85 2.68 -12.60 -20.92
N GLU A 86 3.08 -11.49 -21.55
CA GLU A 86 3.74 -11.51 -22.86
C GLU A 86 5.02 -12.34 -22.83
N GLN A 87 5.87 -12.15 -21.81
CA GLN A 87 7.11 -12.90 -21.65
C GLN A 87 6.86 -14.38 -21.31
N ALA A 88 5.84 -14.68 -20.50
CA ALA A 88 5.45 -16.05 -20.21
C ALA A 88 4.97 -16.79 -21.47
N ASN A 89 4.16 -16.12 -22.31
CA ASN A 89 3.71 -16.65 -23.60
C ASN A 89 4.88 -16.86 -24.58
N ALA A 90 5.93 -16.04 -24.49
CA ALA A 90 7.16 -16.24 -25.24
C ALA A 90 8.03 -17.42 -24.75
N GLY A 91 7.56 -18.20 -23.75
CA GLY A 91 8.24 -19.36 -23.21
C GLY A 91 9.26 -19.07 -22.11
N ASN A 92 9.29 -17.83 -21.58
CA ASN A 92 10.18 -17.48 -20.47
C ASN A 92 9.64 -18.05 -19.14
N ILE A 93 10.22 -19.17 -18.70
CA ILE A 93 9.84 -19.86 -17.46
C ILE A 93 9.95 -18.95 -16.22
N THR A 94 10.92 -18.03 -16.20
CA THR A 94 11.07 -17.07 -15.10
C THR A 94 9.91 -16.08 -15.05
N ALA A 95 9.47 -15.59 -16.21
CA ALA A 95 8.29 -14.73 -16.31
C ALA A 95 7.01 -15.48 -15.91
N LEU A 96 6.90 -16.76 -16.26
CA LEU A 96 5.76 -17.61 -15.88
C LEU A 96 5.69 -17.81 -14.35
N ARG A 97 6.83 -17.99 -13.67
CA ARG A 97 6.89 -18.05 -12.20
C ARG A 97 6.55 -16.71 -11.55
N GLU A 98 7.06 -15.61 -12.07
CA GLU A 98 6.73 -14.28 -11.54
C GLU A 98 5.24 -13.96 -11.73
N LEU A 99 4.67 -14.30 -12.90
CA LEU A 99 3.25 -14.16 -13.17
C LEU A 99 2.39 -14.96 -12.17
N ALA A 100 2.75 -16.23 -11.93
CA ALA A 100 2.07 -17.04 -10.91
C ALA A 100 2.13 -16.36 -9.53
N SER A 101 3.31 -15.86 -9.12
CA SER A 101 3.45 -15.15 -7.84
C SER A 101 2.63 -13.85 -7.78
N MET A 102 2.48 -13.14 -8.90
CA MET A 102 1.63 -11.96 -8.97
C MET A 102 0.14 -12.31 -8.82
N ILE A 103 -0.31 -13.37 -9.48
CA ILE A 103 -1.69 -13.87 -9.37
C ILE A 103 -1.97 -14.28 -7.92
N ASP A 104 -1.08 -15.08 -7.31
CA ASP A 104 -1.24 -15.50 -5.91
C ASP A 104 -1.35 -14.30 -4.94
N ARG A 105 -0.55 -13.24 -5.15
CA ARG A 105 -0.63 -12.01 -4.35
C ARG A 105 -1.96 -11.29 -4.56
N ASN A 106 -2.45 -11.24 -5.79
CA ASN A 106 -3.75 -10.61 -6.10
C ASN A 106 -4.91 -11.37 -5.46
N ASP A 107 -4.90 -12.70 -5.54
CA ASP A 107 -5.95 -13.54 -4.95
C ASP A 107 -5.97 -13.42 -3.43
N ARG A 108 -4.81 -13.35 -2.78
CA ARG A 108 -4.70 -13.06 -1.34
C ARG A 108 -5.30 -11.70 -0.97
N MET A 109 -4.98 -10.67 -1.74
CA MET A 109 -5.51 -9.32 -1.52
C MET A 109 -7.05 -9.29 -1.68
N GLU A 110 -7.61 -9.99 -2.67
CA GLU A 110 -9.06 -10.09 -2.83
C GLU A 110 -9.72 -10.87 -1.69
N ILE A 111 -9.09 -11.95 -1.20
CA ILE A 111 -9.55 -12.67 0.00
C ILE A 111 -9.56 -11.74 1.20
N GLU A 112 -8.47 -11.02 1.48
CA GLU A 112 -8.38 -10.07 2.60
C GLU A 112 -9.44 -8.96 2.49
N ARG A 113 -9.66 -8.42 1.29
CA ARG A 113 -10.72 -7.43 1.03
C ARG A 113 -12.11 -8.01 1.28
N SER A 114 -12.37 -9.25 0.86
CA SER A 114 -13.66 -9.91 1.07
C SER A 114 -13.92 -10.21 2.55
N LEU A 115 -12.90 -10.58 3.32
CA LEU A 115 -13.00 -10.84 4.75
C LEU A 115 -13.15 -9.54 5.56
N GLY A 116 -12.45 -8.48 5.16
CA GLY A 116 -12.56 -7.15 5.79
C GLY A 116 -13.85 -6.41 5.47
N SER A 117 -14.48 -6.70 4.33
CA SER A 117 -15.73 -6.07 3.89
C SER A 117 -17.01 -6.79 4.35
N LYS A 118 -16.91 -8.01 4.90
CA LYS A 118 -18.05 -8.66 5.54
C LYS A 118 -18.56 -7.76 6.67
N PRO A 119 -19.81 -7.26 6.61
CA PRO A 119 -20.38 -6.50 7.71
C PRO A 119 -20.30 -7.38 8.95
N LYS A 120 -19.78 -6.85 10.06
CA LYS A 120 -19.94 -7.48 11.36
C LYS A 120 -21.44 -7.68 11.54
N THR A 121 -21.92 -8.90 11.40
CA THR A 121 -23.32 -9.26 11.67
C THR A 121 -23.67 -8.65 13.03
N GLU A 122 -24.80 -7.94 13.08
CA GLU A 122 -25.24 -7.18 14.26
C GLU A 122 -25.33 -8.06 15.52
N GLU A 123 -25.52 -9.37 15.36
CA GLU A 123 -25.44 -10.38 16.41
C GLU A 123 -24.10 -10.36 17.16
N SER A 124 -22.99 -10.08 16.48
CA SER A 124 -21.65 -10.05 17.11
C SER A 124 -21.39 -8.78 17.91
N ALA A 125 -22.16 -7.70 17.69
CA ALA A 125 -22.08 -6.46 18.46
C ALA A 125 -23.08 -6.46 19.63
N SER A 126 -24.26 -7.06 19.44
CA SER A 126 -25.30 -7.19 20.48
C SER A 126 -24.92 -8.18 21.59
N ASN A 127 -24.12 -9.22 21.31
CA ASN A 127 -23.73 -10.24 22.31
C ASN A 127 -22.35 -10.00 22.94
N ARG A 128 -21.64 -8.92 22.61
CA ARG A 128 -20.39 -8.57 23.31
C ARG A 128 -20.73 -7.87 24.62
N LEU A 129 -20.90 -8.67 25.67
CA LEU A 129 -20.91 -8.20 27.06
C LEU A 129 -19.74 -7.21 27.26
N GLY A 130 -20.03 -6.06 27.89
CA GLY A 130 -19.02 -5.01 28.07
C GLY A 130 -17.79 -5.56 28.80
N LYS A 131 -16.59 -5.02 28.49
CA LYS A 131 -15.31 -5.47 29.07
C LYS A 131 -15.36 -5.66 30.59
N LYS A 132 -16.09 -4.78 31.28
CA LYS A 132 -16.32 -4.83 32.74
C LYS A 132 -17.00 -6.13 33.20
N VAL A 133 -18.03 -6.58 32.49
CA VAL A 133 -18.78 -7.81 32.83
C VAL A 133 -17.95 -9.06 32.53
N ILE A 134 -17.15 -9.03 31.46
CA ILE A 134 -16.23 -10.13 31.12
C ILE A 134 -15.15 -10.26 32.20
N ASP A 135 -14.60 -9.15 32.67
CA ASP A 135 -13.56 -9.18 33.72
C ASP A 135 -14.13 -9.63 35.07
N GLU A 136 -15.36 -9.22 35.41
CA GLU A 136 -16.06 -9.67 36.62
C GLU A 136 -16.40 -11.17 36.57
N GLN A 137 -16.87 -11.68 35.44
CA GLN A 137 -17.11 -13.12 35.25
C GLN A 137 -15.82 -13.93 35.33
N ARG A 138 -14.70 -13.41 34.80
CA ARG A 138 -13.39 -14.06 34.92
C ARG A 138 -12.87 -14.08 36.34
N ALA A 139 -13.04 -12.99 37.08
CA ALA A 139 -12.67 -12.93 38.49
C ALA A 139 -13.47 -13.96 39.31
N HIS A 140 -14.80 -14.01 39.13
CA HIS A 140 -15.64 -15.00 39.80
C HIS A 140 -15.31 -16.44 39.43
N ALA A 141 -14.97 -16.71 38.18
CA ALA A 141 -14.53 -18.06 37.76
C ALA A 141 -13.20 -18.45 38.42
N ALA A 142 -12.23 -17.52 38.46
CA ALA A 142 -10.95 -17.75 39.13
C ALA A 142 -11.09 -17.95 40.65
N ASP A 143 -11.96 -17.17 41.29
CA ASP A 143 -12.27 -17.33 42.72
C ASP A 143 -12.92 -18.68 43.01
N ALA A 144 -13.83 -19.15 42.14
CA ALA A 144 -14.46 -20.46 42.27
C ALA A 144 -13.46 -21.62 42.10
N ASP A 145 -12.55 -21.51 41.13
CA ASP A 145 -11.50 -22.52 40.91
C ASP A 145 -10.55 -22.58 42.12
N LEU A 146 -10.15 -21.43 42.67
CA LEU A 146 -9.31 -21.37 43.86
C LEU A 146 -9.99 -21.97 45.11
N MET A 147 -11.27 -21.66 45.32
CA MET A 147 -12.05 -22.23 46.42
C MET A 147 -12.17 -23.75 46.30
N ALA A 148 -12.39 -24.27 45.09
CA ALA A 148 -12.44 -25.70 44.84
C ALA A 148 -11.10 -26.41 45.10
N GLU A 149 -9.97 -25.73 44.92
CA GLU A 149 -8.65 -26.25 45.25
C GLU A 149 -8.41 -26.28 46.76
N LEU A 150 -8.75 -25.20 47.47
CA LEU A 150 -8.67 -25.12 48.94
C LEU A 150 -9.55 -26.17 49.63
N GLU A 151 -10.75 -26.43 49.13
CA GLU A 151 -11.63 -27.48 49.66
C GLU A 151 -11.04 -28.88 49.48
N ARG A 152 -10.34 -29.14 48.36
CA ARG A 152 -9.64 -30.42 48.15
C ARG A 152 -8.47 -30.58 49.11
N GLU A 153 -7.69 -29.52 49.33
CA GLU A 153 -6.57 -29.54 50.29
C GLU A 153 -7.05 -29.71 51.73
N ALA A 154 -8.13 -29.03 52.12
CA ALA A 154 -8.74 -29.16 53.44
C ALA A 154 -9.28 -30.58 53.68
N ALA A 155 -9.91 -31.19 52.67
CA ALA A 155 -10.40 -32.57 52.75
C ALA A 155 -9.25 -33.60 52.86
N GLN A 156 -8.12 -33.36 52.19
CA GLN A 156 -6.94 -34.22 52.28
C GLN A 156 -6.22 -34.09 53.64
N ASN A 157 -6.15 -32.89 54.20
CA ASN A 157 -5.52 -32.64 55.48
C ASN A 157 -6.37 -33.04 56.70
N ALA A 158 -7.70 -33.16 56.55
CA ALA A 158 -8.60 -33.63 57.62
C ALA A 158 -8.59 -35.16 57.84
N THR A 159 -7.90 -35.91 56.98
CA THR A 159 -7.78 -37.38 57.06
C THR A 159 -6.47 -37.88 57.71
N HIS A 160 -5.70 -36.99 58.35
CA HIS A 160 -4.52 -37.30 59.17
C HIS A 160 -4.77 -37.06 60.66
#